data_AF-X0Z4P5-F1
#
_entry.id   AF-X0Z4P5-F1
#
_cell.length_a   1.000
_cell.length_b   1.000
_cell.length_c   1.000
_cell.angle_alpha   90.00
_cell.angle_beta   90.00
_cell.angle_gamma   90.00
#
_symmetry.space_group_name_H-M   'P 1'
#
loop_
_entity.id
_entity.type
_entity.pdbx_description
1 polymer ?
#
loop_
_entity_poly.entity_id
_entity_poly.type
_entity_poly.pdbx_seq_one_letter_code
_entity_poly.pdbx_strand_id
1 'polypeptide(L)'
;MVKDLPWDKYREFVLKLFQCRDEKHRIAGIELDGYLGRDPVMVFNYKKHKDVILDRGFIDDLHKILGDKVGYKFFIIVPAASVMFFEDYIEKGKTKYFVLRIPYSIIDELHRKGFTHIKQPIREADVNDTIDAVGFDFIQIPDVECDYFIESKKGQMEMDKSNKEAVIKIKKLRSNILSKRPLKFENRETLSMIMVDYDYNREVFDFDDVFYAEDLKKNNWEVRSDADKIDGQIMIIYIDIFGNEKREVKKLKDFRK
;
A
#
# COMPACT_ATOMS: atom_id res chain seq x y z
N MET A 1 6.10 -21.72 11.15
CA MET A 1 5.38 -20.49 11.57
C MET A 1 6.41 -19.41 11.87
N VAL A 2 6.19 -18.14 11.51
CA VAL A 2 7.10 -16.98 11.71
C VAL A 2 7.83 -16.96 13.09
N LYS A 3 7.23 -17.56 14.11
CA LYS A 3 7.61 -17.63 15.54
C LYS A 3 9.04 -18.10 15.84
N ASP A 4 9.71 -18.88 14.97
CA ASP A 4 11.01 -19.49 15.29
C ASP A 4 12.25 -18.70 14.81
N LEU A 5 12.10 -17.62 14.01
CA LEU A 5 13.23 -16.84 13.47
C LEU A 5 13.82 -15.84 14.48
N PRO A 6 15.12 -15.81 14.81
CA PRO A 6 15.68 -14.78 15.70
C PRO A 6 15.24 -13.36 15.34
N TRP A 7 14.74 -12.60 16.33
CA TRP A 7 14.09 -11.29 16.10
C TRP A 7 14.98 -10.30 15.37
N ASP A 8 16.22 -10.11 15.84
CA ASP A 8 17.12 -9.13 15.24
C ASP A 8 17.45 -9.46 13.78
N LYS A 9 17.61 -10.75 13.46
CA LYS A 9 17.87 -11.19 12.09
C LYS A 9 16.64 -11.04 11.19
N TYR A 10 15.45 -11.36 11.71
CA TYR A 10 14.20 -11.12 11.00
C TYR A 10 14.02 -9.63 10.69
N ARG A 11 14.19 -8.78 11.70
CA ARG A 11 14.08 -7.33 11.59
C ARG A 11 15.05 -6.79 10.53
N GLU A 12 16.31 -7.18 10.61
CA GLU A 12 17.33 -6.77 9.63
C GLU A 12 16.95 -7.19 8.21
N PHE A 13 16.50 -8.43 8.04
CA PHE A 13 16.07 -8.95 6.74
C PHE A 13 14.90 -8.15 6.16
N VAL A 14 13.85 -7.90 6.94
CA VAL A 14 12.65 -7.21 6.42
C VAL A 14 12.92 -5.74 6.14
N LEU A 15 13.78 -5.07 6.91
CA LEU A 15 14.21 -3.71 6.58
C LEU A 15 14.95 -3.69 5.24
N LYS A 16 15.86 -4.63 5.00
CA LYS A 16 16.56 -4.77 3.72
C LYS A 16 15.59 -5.09 2.57
N LEU A 17 14.64 -5.99 2.80
CA LEU A 17 13.63 -6.37 1.81
C LEU A 17 12.84 -5.17 1.29
N PHE A 18 12.44 -4.26 2.18
CA PHE A 18 11.74 -3.03 1.83
C PHE A 18 12.67 -1.83 1.60
N GLN A 19 13.98 -2.05 1.46
CA GLN A 19 15.00 -1.01 1.21
C GLN A 19 14.97 0.14 2.26
N CYS A 20 14.65 -0.20 3.50
CA CYS A 20 14.65 0.72 4.63
C CYS A 20 16.07 0.88 5.18
N ARG A 21 16.40 2.11 5.62
CA ARG A 21 17.61 2.36 6.41
C ARG A 21 17.41 1.81 7.82
N ASP A 22 18.36 0.99 8.27
CA ASP A 22 18.39 0.45 9.64
C ASP A 22 18.92 1.51 10.62
N GLU A 23 18.01 2.36 11.10
CA GLU A 23 18.30 3.44 12.04
C GLU A 23 17.23 3.45 13.13
N LYS A 24 17.46 2.65 14.19
CA LYS A 24 16.55 2.64 15.36
C LYS A 24 16.45 4.02 15.97
N HIS A 25 15.23 4.45 16.23
CA HIS A 25 14.95 5.74 16.83
C HIS A 25 13.66 5.69 17.64
N ARG A 26 13.32 6.79 18.31
CA ARG A 26 12.17 6.85 19.21
C ARG A 26 11.30 8.06 18.92
N ILE A 27 9.99 7.84 18.80
CA ILE A 27 9.00 8.91 18.66
C ILE A 27 7.91 8.67 19.71
N ALA A 28 7.63 9.68 20.53
CA ALA A 28 6.60 9.59 21.57
C ALA A 28 6.71 8.36 22.49
N GLY A 29 7.92 7.88 22.75
CA GLY A 29 8.14 6.69 23.58
C GLY A 29 8.06 5.35 22.84
N ILE A 30 7.61 5.33 21.58
CA ILE A 30 7.58 4.14 20.71
C ILE A 30 8.94 3.97 20.04
N GLU A 31 9.51 2.77 20.15
CA GLU A 31 10.72 2.37 19.42
C GLU A 31 10.35 2.04 17.98
N LEU A 32 11.07 2.65 17.05
CA LEU A 32 10.90 2.49 15.61
C LEU A 32 12.18 1.91 15.02
N ASP A 33 12.01 1.17 13.92
CA ASP A 33 13.04 0.28 13.41
C ASP A 33 13.88 0.91 12.29
N GLY A 34 13.44 1.98 11.66
CA GLY A 34 14.22 2.59 10.59
C GLY A 34 13.46 3.65 9.81
N TYR A 35 13.94 3.92 8.60
CA TYR A 35 13.31 4.88 7.69
C TYR A 35 13.16 4.32 6.29
N LEU A 36 12.03 4.59 5.64
CA LEU A 36 11.87 4.45 4.20
C LEU A 36 11.93 5.84 3.58
N GLY A 37 13.01 6.12 2.85
CA GLY A 37 13.33 7.49 2.44
C GLY A 37 13.58 8.39 3.67
N ARG A 38 12.61 9.26 3.99
CA ARG A 38 12.66 10.13 5.18
C ARG A 38 11.59 9.79 6.22
N ASP A 39 10.73 8.83 5.91
CA ASP A 39 9.52 8.56 6.68
C ASP A 39 9.76 7.39 7.64
N PRO A 40 9.26 7.45 8.89
CA PRO A 40 9.53 6.43 9.89
C PRO A 40 8.93 5.06 9.54
N VAL A 41 9.65 4.00 9.94
CA VAL A 41 9.28 2.59 9.74
C VAL A 41 9.22 1.87 11.09
N MET A 42 8.15 1.11 11.30
CA MET A 42 7.99 0.16 12.39
C MET A 42 7.92 -1.26 11.82
N VAL A 43 8.72 -2.18 12.35
CA VAL A 43 8.60 -3.62 12.07
C VAL A 43 7.70 -4.23 13.14
N PHE A 44 6.58 -4.78 12.72
CA PHE A 44 5.60 -5.38 13.63
C PHE A 44 6.20 -6.60 14.35
N ASN A 45 6.33 -6.49 15.68
CA ASN A 45 6.90 -7.55 16.49
C ASN A 45 5.91 -8.66 16.84
N TYR A 46 5.70 -9.55 15.87
CA TYR A 46 4.85 -10.75 15.99
C TYR A 46 5.31 -11.74 17.09
N LYS A 47 6.53 -11.62 17.61
CA LYS A 47 7.04 -12.48 18.70
C LYS A 47 6.66 -11.98 20.07
N LYS A 48 6.76 -10.67 20.28
CA LYS A 48 6.42 -10.01 21.55
C LYS A 48 4.92 -10.03 21.80
N HIS A 49 4.13 -10.12 20.73
CA HIS A 49 2.69 -10.04 20.77
C HIS A 49 2.05 -11.15 19.93
N LYS A 50 1.99 -12.38 20.48
CA LYS A 50 1.52 -13.58 19.76
C LYS A 50 0.05 -13.51 19.31
N ASP A 51 -0.74 -12.69 20.00
CA ASP A 51 -2.19 -12.54 19.78
C ASP A 51 -2.56 -11.16 19.24
N VAL A 52 -1.58 -10.27 19.03
CA VAL A 52 -1.88 -8.95 18.46
C VAL A 52 -1.94 -9.09 16.95
N ILE A 53 -3.08 -8.69 16.42
CA ILE A 53 -3.34 -8.60 15.00
C ILE A 53 -3.32 -7.12 14.64
N LEU A 54 -2.79 -6.78 13.48
CA LEU A 54 -2.84 -5.43 12.94
C LEU A 54 -4.24 -5.18 12.39
N ASP A 55 -5.13 -4.70 13.26
CA ASP A 55 -6.46 -4.23 12.91
C ASP A 55 -6.52 -2.69 12.84
N ARG A 56 -7.70 -2.13 12.56
CA ARG A 56 -7.89 -0.68 12.49
C ARG A 56 -7.75 -0.02 13.88
N GLY A 57 -8.09 -0.74 14.95
CA GLY A 57 -7.96 -0.28 16.34
C GLY A 57 -6.50 -0.09 16.76
N PHE A 58 -5.62 -0.98 16.31
CA PHE A 58 -4.18 -0.84 16.50
C PHE A 58 -3.66 0.46 15.87
N ILE A 59 -4.10 0.80 14.65
CA ILE A 59 -3.71 2.05 14.00
C ILE A 59 -4.29 3.28 14.74
N ASP A 60 -5.51 3.17 15.28
CA ASP A 60 -6.09 4.19 16.13
C ASP A 60 -5.25 4.46 17.38
N ASP A 61 -4.84 3.41 18.09
CA ASP A 61 -4.02 3.55 19.29
C ASP A 61 -2.60 4.04 18.98
N LEU A 62 -2.02 3.56 17.89
CA LEU A 62 -0.74 4.06 17.39
C LEU A 62 -0.81 5.56 17.07
N HIS A 63 -1.89 6.01 16.43
CA HIS A 63 -2.10 7.42 16.12
C HIS A 63 -2.32 8.27 17.37
N LYS A 64 -3.03 7.77 18.39
CA LYS A 64 -3.18 8.49 19.67
C LYS A 64 -1.83 8.77 20.35
N ILE A 65 -0.88 7.85 20.24
CA ILE A 65 0.45 7.98 20.88
C ILE A 65 1.37 8.90 20.05
N LEU A 66 1.44 8.66 18.74
CA LEU A 66 2.33 9.42 17.85
C LEU A 66 1.81 10.84 17.59
N GLY A 67 0.49 10.97 17.39
CA GLY A 67 -0.19 12.21 17.04
C GLY A 67 0.49 12.93 15.88
N ASP A 68 0.70 14.23 16.05
CA ASP A 68 1.33 15.10 15.06
C ASP A 68 2.86 14.99 14.95
N LYS A 69 3.50 14.14 15.76
CA LYS A 69 4.97 13.97 15.79
C LYS A 69 5.50 13.15 14.62
N VAL A 70 4.61 12.52 13.85
CA VAL A 70 4.94 11.84 12.61
C VAL A 70 4.49 12.65 11.41
N GLY A 71 5.21 12.50 10.31
CA GLY A 71 4.94 13.19 9.07
C GLY A 71 3.67 12.70 8.36
N TYR A 72 3.63 12.98 7.06
CA TYR A 72 2.52 12.57 6.20
C TYR A 72 2.47 11.05 5.98
N LYS A 73 3.62 10.36 5.98
CA LYS A 73 3.71 8.91 5.82
C LYS A 73 4.34 8.26 7.04
N PHE A 74 3.82 7.10 7.40
CA PHE A 74 4.37 6.20 8.40
C PHE A 74 4.24 4.78 7.88
N PHE A 75 5.29 3.97 7.97
CA PHE A 75 5.30 2.63 7.38
C PHE A 75 5.32 1.55 8.47
N ILE A 76 4.51 0.52 8.29
CA ILE A 76 4.43 -0.65 9.17
C ILE A 76 4.74 -1.88 8.32
N ILE A 77 5.85 -2.55 8.60
CA ILE A 77 6.21 -3.81 7.96
C ILE A 77 5.64 -4.95 8.81
N VAL A 78 4.83 -5.82 8.21
CA VAL A 78 4.06 -6.84 8.94
C VAL A 78 3.83 -8.09 8.09
N PRO A 79 3.81 -9.32 8.65
CA PRO A 79 3.35 -10.50 7.93
C PRO A 79 1.92 -10.33 7.42
N ALA A 80 1.64 -10.72 6.16
CA ALA A 80 0.32 -10.55 5.55
C ALA A 80 -0.80 -11.22 6.38
N ALA A 81 -0.52 -12.40 6.95
CA ALA A 81 -1.43 -13.15 7.79
C ALA A 81 -1.79 -12.46 9.13
N SER A 82 -1.12 -11.36 9.48
CA SER A 82 -1.33 -10.61 10.71
C SER A 82 -2.12 -9.31 10.48
N VAL A 83 -2.71 -9.10 9.31
CA VAL A 83 -3.46 -7.87 8.97
C VAL A 83 -4.94 -8.18 8.79
N MET A 84 -5.83 -7.47 9.49
CA MET A 84 -7.30 -7.69 9.45
C MET A 84 -8.04 -6.75 8.49
N PHE A 85 -7.33 -6.07 7.60
CA PHE A 85 -7.90 -5.09 6.68
C PHE A 85 -7.18 -5.14 5.34
N PHE A 86 -7.88 -4.75 4.27
CA PHE A 86 -7.41 -4.90 2.89
C PHE A 86 -6.68 -3.66 2.36
N GLU A 87 -6.95 -2.48 2.90
CA GLU A 87 -6.33 -1.22 2.48
C GLU A 87 -4.81 -1.27 2.65
N ASP A 88 -4.07 -0.63 1.74
CA ASP A 88 -2.62 -0.51 1.88
C ASP A 88 -2.20 0.58 2.86
N TYR A 89 -3.13 1.46 3.22
CA TYR A 89 -2.92 2.42 4.28
C TYR A 89 -4.22 2.80 4.98
N ILE A 90 -4.09 3.26 6.23
CA ILE A 90 -5.18 3.87 6.98
C ILE A 90 -4.84 5.34 7.22
N GLU A 91 -5.77 6.23 6.86
CA GLU A 91 -5.66 7.67 7.12
C GLU A 91 -6.13 8.01 8.53
N LYS A 92 -5.29 8.71 9.30
CA LYS A 92 -5.65 9.33 10.58
C LYS A 92 -5.06 10.74 10.65
N GLY A 93 -5.92 11.75 10.77
CA GLY A 93 -5.50 13.15 10.69
C GLY A 93 -4.81 13.45 9.37
N LYS A 94 -3.57 13.95 9.43
CA LYS A 94 -2.72 14.22 8.25
C LYS A 94 -1.82 13.04 7.84
N THR A 95 -1.84 11.94 8.60
CA THR A 95 -0.88 10.85 8.45
C THR A 95 -1.53 9.65 7.79
N LYS A 96 -0.79 9.05 6.85
CA LYS A 96 -1.09 7.77 6.21
C LYS A 96 -0.20 6.68 6.82
N TYR A 97 -0.82 5.72 7.47
CA TYR A 97 -0.16 4.53 8.00
C TYR A 97 -0.15 3.44 6.95
N PHE A 98 0.92 3.36 6.17
CA PHE A 98 1.11 2.36 5.12
C PHE A 98 1.48 1.00 5.73
N VAL A 99 0.90 -0.06 5.17
CA VAL A 99 1.13 -1.44 5.59
C VAL A 99 1.87 -2.19 4.51
N LEU A 100 3.13 -2.49 4.77
CA LEU A 100 4.02 -3.27 3.92
C LEU A 100 3.92 -4.73 4.33
N ARG A 101 3.10 -5.49 3.59
CA ARG A 101 2.79 -6.89 3.90
C ARG A 101 3.89 -7.82 3.41
N ILE A 102 4.36 -8.72 4.28
CA ILE A 102 5.31 -9.78 3.93
C ILE A 102 4.53 -11.05 3.56
N PRO A 103 4.64 -11.54 2.32
CA PRO A 103 4.01 -12.80 1.91
C PRO A 103 4.50 -14.00 2.72
N TYR A 104 3.67 -15.03 2.86
CA TYR A 104 4.05 -16.25 3.58
C TYR A 104 5.23 -16.96 2.91
N SER A 105 5.32 -16.95 1.57
CA SER A 105 6.42 -17.56 0.81
C SER A 105 7.80 -17.01 1.22
N ILE A 106 7.91 -15.70 1.41
CA ILE A 106 9.12 -15.04 1.93
C ILE A 106 9.46 -15.53 3.33
N ILE A 107 8.45 -15.61 4.21
CA ILE A 107 8.65 -16.12 5.56
C ILE A 107 9.09 -17.59 5.53
N ASP A 108 8.41 -18.43 4.76
CA ASP A 108 8.67 -19.87 4.66
C ASP A 108 10.08 -20.14 4.11
N GLU A 109 10.53 -19.34 3.16
CA GLU A 109 11.89 -19.46 2.62
C GLU A 109 12.96 -19.10 3.67
N LEU A 110 12.73 -18.05 4.49
CA LEU A 110 13.61 -17.74 5.62
C LEU A 110 13.74 -18.91 6.60
N HIS A 111 12.65 -19.65 6.83
CA HIS A 111 12.65 -20.85 7.66
C HIS A 111 13.44 -21.99 7.02
N ARG A 112 13.26 -22.24 5.72
CA ARG A 112 13.91 -23.35 5.01
C ARG A 112 15.42 -23.18 4.85
N LYS A 113 15.88 -21.98 4.49
CA LYS A 113 17.30 -21.71 4.20
C LYS A 113 18.08 -21.22 5.42
N GLY A 114 17.41 -20.68 6.44
CA GLY A 114 18.06 -20.03 7.58
C GLY A 114 18.82 -18.76 7.17
N PHE A 115 19.09 -17.89 8.14
CA PHE A 115 19.80 -16.62 7.90
C PHE A 115 21.26 -16.78 7.43
N THR A 116 21.81 -18.00 7.49
CA THR A 116 23.21 -18.33 7.22
C THR A 116 23.53 -18.50 5.73
N HIS A 117 22.51 -18.63 4.87
CA HIS A 117 22.70 -18.72 3.42
C HIS A 117 22.60 -17.38 2.69
N ILE A 118 22.36 -16.29 3.42
CA ILE A 118 22.71 -14.95 2.95
C ILE A 118 24.24 -14.86 3.01
N LYS A 119 24.92 -15.48 2.03
CA LYS A 119 26.37 -15.32 1.87
C LYS A 119 26.63 -13.82 1.74
N GLN A 120 27.55 -13.30 2.55
CA GLN A 120 28.02 -11.93 2.40
C GLN A 120 28.49 -11.76 0.95
N PRO A 121 27.87 -10.86 0.18
CA PRO A 121 28.21 -10.65 -1.21
C PRO A 121 29.66 -10.21 -1.27
N ILE A 122 30.49 -10.97 -1.98
CA ILE A 122 31.87 -10.56 -2.24
C ILE A 122 31.92 -9.56 -3.40
N ARG A 123 30.80 -9.37 -4.10
CA ARG A 123 30.54 -8.41 -5.18
C ARG A 123 29.09 -7.93 -5.13
N GLU A 124 28.83 -6.73 -5.63
CA GLU A 124 27.50 -6.09 -5.68
C GLU A 124 26.43 -6.94 -6.41
N ALA A 125 26.87 -7.81 -7.32
CA ALA A 125 26.01 -8.75 -8.05
C ALA A 125 25.49 -9.94 -7.19
N ASP A 126 26.19 -10.31 -6.11
CA ASP A 126 25.92 -11.53 -5.32
C ASP A 126 24.86 -11.31 -4.21
N VAL A 127 24.39 -10.08 -4.01
CA VAL A 127 23.28 -9.76 -3.09
C VAL A 127 21.95 -10.35 -3.59
N ASN A 128 21.85 -10.60 -4.90
CA ASN A 128 20.60 -10.85 -5.60
C ASN A 128 20.18 -12.34 -5.64
N ASP A 129 21.06 -13.29 -5.33
CA ASP A 129 20.73 -14.73 -5.46
C ASP A 129 19.74 -15.22 -4.39
N THR A 130 19.58 -14.49 -3.28
CA THR A 130 18.57 -14.82 -2.25
C THR A 130 17.23 -14.12 -2.53
N ILE A 131 17.21 -13.05 -3.32
CA ILE A 131 16.00 -12.29 -3.68
C ILE A 131 15.39 -12.83 -4.98
N ASP A 132 16.20 -13.26 -5.95
CA ASP A 132 15.75 -13.79 -7.24
C ASP A 132 15.05 -15.17 -7.12
N ALA A 133 15.33 -15.95 -6.07
CA ALA A 133 14.69 -17.26 -5.88
C ALA A 133 13.25 -17.19 -5.31
N VAL A 134 12.83 -16.02 -4.82
CA VAL A 134 11.54 -15.74 -4.15
C VAL A 134 10.80 -14.54 -4.75
N GLY A 135 11.43 -13.78 -5.64
CA GLY A 135 10.95 -12.51 -6.17
C GLY A 135 9.66 -12.57 -7.00
N PHE A 136 9.03 -13.74 -7.11
CA PHE A 136 7.76 -13.91 -7.82
C PHE A 136 6.55 -13.34 -7.06
N ASP A 137 6.62 -13.22 -5.73
CA ASP A 137 5.47 -12.84 -4.88
C ASP A 137 5.58 -11.43 -4.26
N PHE A 138 6.64 -10.67 -4.53
CA PHE A 138 6.84 -9.38 -3.86
C PHE A 138 6.03 -8.28 -4.55
N ILE A 139 4.79 -8.09 -4.10
CA ILE A 139 3.91 -7.00 -4.55
C ILE A 139 4.53 -5.67 -4.16
N GLN A 140 4.91 -4.88 -5.16
CA GLN A 140 5.41 -3.52 -4.98
C GLN A 140 4.32 -2.52 -5.26
N ILE A 141 3.70 -2.04 -4.19
CA ILE A 141 2.62 -1.07 -4.26
C ILE A 141 3.06 0.12 -5.12
N PRO A 142 2.37 0.42 -6.23
CA PRO A 142 2.74 1.54 -7.08
C PRO A 142 2.54 2.88 -6.38
N ASP A 143 3.37 3.86 -6.75
CA ASP A 143 3.22 5.24 -6.31
C ASP A 143 2.06 5.90 -7.06
N VAL A 144 0.94 6.12 -6.38
CA VAL A 144 -0.25 6.77 -6.95
C VAL A 144 -0.57 8.08 -6.23
N GLU A 145 -0.89 9.11 -7.00
CA GLU A 145 -1.37 10.41 -6.55
C GLU A 145 -2.65 10.79 -7.31
N CYS A 146 -3.70 11.10 -6.58
CA CYS A 146 -5.02 11.41 -7.12
C CYS A 146 -5.63 12.66 -6.46
N ASP A 147 -6.39 13.41 -7.25
CA ASP A 147 -7.33 14.41 -6.76
C ASP A 147 -8.75 13.79 -6.77
N TYR A 148 -9.55 14.08 -5.75
CA TYR A 148 -10.93 13.59 -5.62
C TYR A 148 -11.86 14.80 -5.50
N PHE A 149 -12.83 14.91 -6.38
CA PHE A 149 -13.75 16.05 -6.41
C PHE A 149 -15.12 15.70 -6.97
N ILE A 150 -16.10 16.55 -6.65
CA ILE A 150 -17.46 16.43 -7.18
C ILE A 150 -17.65 17.45 -8.31
N GLU A 151 -17.99 16.96 -9.50
CA GLU A 151 -18.38 17.79 -10.63
C GLU A 151 -19.87 17.68 -10.93
N SER A 152 -20.42 18.65 -11.65
CA SER A 152 -21.78 18.56 -12.19
C SER A 152 -21.73 17.98 -13.60
N LYS A 153 -22.63 17.04 -13.92
CA LYS A 153 -22.75 16.49 -15.28
C LYS A 153 -22.95 17.61 -16.30
N LYS A 154 -22.16 17.61 -17.38
CA LYS A 154 -22.34 18.53 -18.51
C LYS A 154 -23.27 17.88 -19.54
N GLY A 155 -24.57 18.18 -19.51
CA GLY A 155 -25.54 17.62 -20.47
C GLY A 155 -26.99 17.62 -19.97
N GLN A 156 -27.92 17.12 -20.80
CA GLN A 156 -29.35 17.08 -20.51
C GLN A 156 -29.64 16.34 -19.20
N MET A 157 -30.45 16.98 -18.36
CA MET A 157 -30.94 16.46 -17.08
C MET A 157 -31.79 15.19 -17.32
N GLU A 158 -31.30 14.03 -16.92
CA GLU A 158 -32.17 12.87 -16.69
C GLU A 158 -32.84 13.06 -15.33
N MET A 159 -34.18 13.02 -15.27
CA MET A 159 -34.96 13.31 -14.06
C MET A 159 -34.69 12.35 -12.88
N ASP A 160 -34.05 11.20 -13.14
CA ASP A 160 -33.92 10.09 -12.17
C ASP A 160 -32.48 9.79 -11.72
N LYS A 161 -31.46 10.54 -12.17
CA LYS A 161 -30.06 10.39 -11.72
C LYS A 161 -29.53 11.68 -11.14
N SER A 162 -28.70 11.65 -10.09
CA SER A 162 -28.08 12.91 -9.66
C SER A 162 -27.22 13.52 -10.76
N ASN A 163 -27.27 14.86 -10.78
CA ASN A 163 -26.42 15.69 -11.63
C ASN A 163 -24.98 15.76 -11.11
N LYS A 164 -24.57 14.94 -10.14
CA LYS A 164 -23.25 15.01 -9.51
C LYS A 164 -22.43 13.79 -9.88
N GLU A 165 -21.22 14.03 -10.35
CA GLU A 165 -20.22 12.99 -10.61
C GLU A 165 -19.16 13.03 -9.52
N ALA A 166 -18.85 11.87 -8.95
CA ALA A 166 -17.63 11.65 -8.22
C ALA A 166 -16.49 11.41 -9.22
N VAL A 167 -15.50 12.30 -9.19
CA VAL A 167 -14.36 12.28 -10.10
C VAL A 167 -13.09 11.95 -9.33
N ILE A 168 -12.36 10.93 -9.79
CA ILE A 168 -11.02 10.59 -9.32
C ILE A 168 -10.05 10.90 -10.45
N LYS A 169 -9.26 11.96 -10.31
CA LYS A 169 -8.28 12.38 -11.31
C LYS A 169 -6.90 11.84 -10.96
N ILE A 170 -6.35 10.98 -11.81
CA ILE A 170 -5.03 10.37 -11.61
C ILE A 170 -3.95 11.35 -12.06
N LYS A 171 -3.24 11.92 -11.10
CA LYS A 171 -2.13 12.87 -11.32
C LYS A 171 -0.84 12.14 -11.61
N LYS A 172 -0.57 11.09 -10.84
CA LYS A 172 0.65 10.30 -10.95
C LYS A 172 0.37 8.83 -10.73
N LEU A 173 0.98 7.98 -11.56
CA LEU A 173 1.15 6.56 -11.27
C LEU A 173 2.54 6.13 -11.75
N ARG A 174 3.32 5.51 -10.86
CA ARG A 174 4.62 4.92 -11.16
C ARG A 174 4.75 3.56 -10.51
N SER A 175 5.08 2.55 -11.31
CA SER A 175 5.40 1.22 -10.81
C SER A 175 6.73 1.23 -10.08
N ASN A 176 6.73 0.59 -8.91
CA ASN A 176 7.94 0.27 -8.18
C ASN A 176 8.36 -1.11 -8.66
N ILE A 177 9.44 -1.21 -9.44
CA ILE A 177 9.93 -2.49 -9.97
C ILE A 177 11.34 -2.71 -9.46
N LEU A 178 11.56 -3.85 -8.82
CA LEU A 178 12.90 -4.34 -8.52
C LEU A 178 13.41 -5.02 -9.80
N SER A 179 14.12 -4.26 -10.64
CA SER A 179 14.74 -4.80 -11.85
C SER A 179 16.24 -4.56 -11.83
N LYS A 180 17.00 -5.55 -12.34
CA LYS A 180 18.46 -5.47 -12.54
C LYS A 180 18.87 -4.31 -13.44
N ARG A 181 17.94 -3.78 -14.25
CA ARG A 181 18.13 -2.58 -15.07
C ARG A 181 17.06 -1.56 -14.74
N PRO A 182 17.41 -0.27 -14.58
CA PRO A 182 16.42 0.77 -14.36
C PRO A 182 15.52 0.86 -15.60
N LEU A 183 14.33 0.27 -15.49
CA LEU A 183 13.26 0.49 -16.45
C LEU A 183 12.68 1.87 -16.14
N LYS A 184 12.78 2.79 -17.09
CA LYS A 184 12.18 4.12 -16.98
C LYS A 184 10.88 4.11 -17.76
N PHE A 185 9.80 4.36 -17.05
CA PHE A 185 8.48 4.57 -17.62
C PHE A 185 8.06 6.03 -17.39
N GLU A 186 7.34 6.56 -18.35
CA GLU A 186 6.67 7.85 -18.24
C GLU A 186 5.50 7.79 -17.27
N ASN A 187 5.03 8.96 -16.83
CA ASN A 187 3.95 9.03 -15.85
C ASN A 187 2.65 8.38 -16.36
N ARG A 188 2.08 7.44 -15.57
CA ARG A 188 0.87 6.65 -15.88
C ARG A 188 1.02 5.66 -17.03
N GLU A 189 2.21 5.53 -17.61
CA GLU A 189 2.46 4.56 -18.70
C GLU A 189 2.21 3.12 -18.24
N THR A 190 2.53 2.82 -16.97
CA THR A 190 2.37 1.48 -16.41
C THR A 190 1.01 1.23 -15.77
N LEU A 191 0.08 2.18 -15.80
CA LEU A 191 -1.28 1.93 -15.31
C LEU A 191 -1.94 0.92 -16.25
N SER A 192 -2.51 -0.16 -15.70
CA SER A 192 -3.27 -1.16 -16.45
C SER A 192 -4.76 -0.88 -16.36
N MET A 193 -5.28 -0.84 -15.12
CA MET A 193 -6.70 -0.61 -14.87
C MET A 193 -6.94 -0.11 -13.44
N ILE A 194 -8.15 0.41 -13.21
CA ILE A 194 -8.66 0.78 -11.89
C ILE A 194 -9.96 0.02 -11.67
N MET A 195 -10.06 -0.70 -10.57
CA MET A 195 -11.29 -1.37 -10.13
C MET A 195 -11.92 -0.58 -8.98
N VAL A 196 -13.24 -0.51 -8.96
CA VAL A 196 -14.01 0.26 -7.99
C VAL A 196 -15.14 -0.59 -7.41
N ASP A 197 -15.27 -0.54 -6.10
CA ASP A 197 -16.38 -1.06 -5.29
C ASP A 197 -16.96 0.15 -4.54
N TYR A 198 -18.21 0.52 -4.83
CA TYR A 198 -18.83 1.76 -4.35
C TYR A 198 -19.46 1.64 -2.95
N ASP A 199 -19.71 0.43 -2.45
CA ASP A 199 -20.38 0.15 -1.18
C ASP A 199 -19.52 -0.70 -0.21
N TYR A 200 -18.20 -0.70 -0.43
CA TYR A 200 -17.21 -1.50 0.28
C TYR A 200 -17.46 -1.61 1.79
N ASN A 201 -17.69 -2.83 2.26
CA ASN A 201 -18.08 -3.12 3.64
C ASN A 201 -16.92 -3.26 4.63
N ARG A 202 -15.65 -3.10 4.20
CA ARG A 202 -14.40 -3.33 4.98
C ARG A 202 -13.96 -4.78 5.16
N GLU A 203 -14.68 -5.72 4.59
CA GLU A 203 -14.43 -7.16 4.74
C GLU A 203 -14.11 -7.82 3.40
N VAL A 204 -14.92 -7.60 2.38
CA VAL A 204 -14.77 -8.23 1.06
C VAL A 204 -14.81 -7.13 0.00
N PHE A 205 -13.92 -7.25 -0.99
CA PHE A 205 -13.94 -6.40 -2.17
C PHE A 205 -14.81 -7.04 -3.24
N ASP A 206 -15.91 -6.38 -3.61
CA ASP A 206 -16.83 -6.80 -4.66
C ASP A 206 -16.93 -5.66 -5.69
N PHE A 207 -16.26 -5.82 -6.83
CA PHE A 207 -16.09 -4.69 -7.75
C PHE A 207 -17.36 -4.45 -8.58
N ASP A 208 -17.78 -3.19 -8.67
CA ASP A 208 -18.89 -2.73 -9.49
C ASP A 208 -18.44 -2.34 -10.90
N ASP A 209 -17.31 -1.62 -11.00
CA ASP A 209 -16.84 -1.01 -12.25
C ASP A 209 -15.32 -1.23 -12.44
N VAL A 210 -14.91 -1.33 -13.71
CA VAL A 210 -13.50 -1.43 -14.12
C VAL A 210 -13.20 -0.37 -15.18
N PHE A 211 -12.11 0.38 -14.98
CA PHE A 211 -11.65 1.44 -15.87
C PHE A 211 -10.28 1.10 -16.43
N TYR A 212 -10.19 0.77 -17.71
CA TYR A 212 -8.94 0.45 -18.37
C TYR A 212 -8.12 1.71 -18.69
N ALA A 213 -6.79 1.58 -18.64
CA ALA A 213 -5.88 2.70 -18.88
C ALA A 213 -6.03 3.34 -20.26
N GLU A 214 -6.39 2.56 -21.28
CA GLU A 214 -6.63 3.08 -22.63
C GLU A 214 -7.78 4.10 -22.64
N ASP A 215 -8.87 3.80 -21.94
CA ASP A 215 -10.05 4.65 -21.86
C ASP A 215 -9.81 5.84 -20.92
N LEU A 216 -9.12 5.61 -19.81
CA LEU A 216 -8.67 6.69 -18.92
C LEU A 216 -7.81 7.71 -19.67
N LYS A 217 -6.89 7.26 -20.52
CA LYS A 217 -6.04 8.16 -21.32
C LYS A 217 -6.84 9.04 -22.27
N LYS A 218 -7.94 8.52 -22.86
CA LYS A 218 -8.87 9.28 -23.71
C LYS A 218 -9.71 10.28 -22.88
N ASN A 219 -9.99 9.92 -21.63
CA ASN A 219 -10.80 10.70 -20.69
C ASN A 219 -9.96 11.50 -19.67
N ASN A 220 -8.84 12.07 -20.09
CA ASN A 220 -7.99 12.96 -19.26
C ASN A 220 -7.49 12.35 -17.93
N TRP A 221 -7.39 11.02 -17.87
CA TRP A 221 -7.04 10.24 -16.68
C TRP A 221 -8.01 10.46 -15.52
N GLU A 222 -9.30 10.46 -15.81
CA GLU A 222 -10.37 10.64 -14.84
C GLU A 222 -11.29 9.41 -14.81
N VAL A 223 -11.45 8.83 -13.63
CA VAL A 223 -12.55 7.94 -13.32
C VAL A 223 -13.74 8.82 -12.94
N ARG A 224 -14.87 8.63 -13.62
CA ARG A 224 -16.12 9.36 -13.39
C ARG A 224 -17.22 8.37 -13.10
N SER A 225 -17.96 8.63 -12.03
CA SER A 225 -19.05 7.78 -11.57
C SER A 225 -20.16 8.65 -10.96
N ASP A 226 -21.38 8.15 -10.96
CA ASP A 226 -22.49 8.84 -10.29
C ASP A 226 -22.21 8.92 -8.79
N ALA A 227 -22.25 10.13 -8.23
CA ALA A 227 -21.85 10.32 -6.84
C ALA A 227 -22.77 9.58 -5.85
N ASP A 228 -24.01 9.30 -6.25
CA ASP A 228 -24.98 8.54 -5.47
C ASP A 228 -24.68 7.03 -5.43
N LYS A 229 -23.82 6.51 -6.32
CA LYS A 229 -23.38 5.11 -6.22
C LYS A 229 -22.57 4.86 -4.95
N ILE A 230 -21.86 5.89 -4.46
CA ILE A 230 -21.00 5.77 -3.27
C ILE A 230 -21.89 5.65 -2.03
N ASP A 231 -22.09 4.42 -1.55
CA ASP A 231 -22.79 4.16 -0.30
C ASP A 231 -21.79 3.90 0.84
N GLY A 232 -21.72 4.81 1.79
CA GLY A 232 -20.81 4.73 2.93
C GLY A 232 -19.34 4.99 2.60
N GLN A 233 -18.69 4.08 1.86
CA GLN A 233 -17.29 4.21 1.44
C GLN A 233 -17.00 3.40 0.16
N ILE A 234 -16.11 3.94 -0.65
CA ILE A 234 -15.67 3.39 -1.93
C ILE A 234 -14.27 2.80 -1.75
N MET A 235 -14.04 1.57 -2.23
CA MET A 235 -12.71 0.98 -2.36
C MET A 235 -12.22 1.11 -3.81
N ILE A 236 -10.99 1.59 -3.96
CA ILE A 236 -10.36 1.84 -5.25
C ILE A 236 -9.07 1.02 -5.30
N ILE A 237 -8.95 0.18 -6.34
CA ILE A 237 -7.75 -0.62 -6.59
C ILE A 237 -7.13 -0.18 -7.90
N TYR A 238 -5.91 0.36 -7.83
CA TYR A 238 -5.09 0.70 -9.00
C TYR A 238 -4.16 -0.46 -9.31
N ILE A 239 -4.22 -0.98 -10.54
CA ILE A 239 -3.42 -2.12 -10.97
C ILE A 239 -2.45 -1.66 -12.06
N ASP A 240 -1.18 -1.98 -11.91
CA ASP A 240 -0.17 -1.73 -12.93
C ASP A 240 -0.02 -2.91 -13.92
N ILE A 241 0.73 -2.72 -15.00
CA ILE A 241 0.97 -3.75 -16.03
C ILE A 241 1.77 -4.96 -15.53
N PHE A 242 2.29 -4.91 -14.30
CA PHE A 242 3.02 -6.00 -13.65
C PHE A 242 2.15 -6.75 -12.64
N GLY A 243 0.87 -6.35 -12.49
CA GLY A 243 -0.04 -6.93 -11.53
C GLY A 243 0.15 -6.44 -10.10
N ASN A 244 0.94 -5.39 -9.87
CA ASN A 244 1.01 -4.76 -8.55
C ASN A 244 -0.23 -3.90 -8.33
N GLU A 245 -0.72 -3.94 -7.11
CA GLU A 245 -1.94 -3.25 -6.72
C GLU A 245 -1.65 -2.18 -5.68
N LYS A 246 -2.35 -1.05 -5.80
CA LYS A 246 -2.55 -0.10 -4.71
C LYS A 246 -4.02 -0.06 -4.36
N ARG A 247 -4.32 -0.30 -3.10
CA ARG A 247 -5.67 -0.36 -2.54
C ARG A 247 -5.89 0.77 -1.54
N GLU A 248 -6.97 1.52 -1.72
CA GLU A 248 -7.36 2.58 -0.80
C GLU A 248 -8.87 2.71 -0.68
N VAL A 249 -9.31 3.31 0.43
CA VAL A 249 -10.73 3.55 0.70
C VAL A 249 -10.96 5.04 0.86
N LYS A 250 -12.04 5.53 0.25
CA LYS A 250 -12.51 6.92 0.34
C LYS A 250 -13.97 6.95 0.74
N LYS A 251 -14.43 8.11 1.20
CA LYS A 251 -15.84 8.42 1.45
C LYS A 251 -16.24 9.60 0.59
N LEU A 252 -17.54 9.81 0.40
CA LEU A 252 -18.05 10.94 -0.37
C LEU A 252 -17.50 12.30 0.11
N LYS A 253 -17.29 12.46 1.43
CA LYS A 253 -16.68 13.67 2.02
C LYS A 253 -15.21 13.93 1.61
N ASP A 254 -14.51 12.90 1.13
CA ASP A 254 -13.12 13.01 0.69
C ASP A 254 -13.03 13.57 -0.73
N PHE A 255 -14.14 13.57 -1.48
CA PHE A 255 -14.31 14.25 -2.76
C PHE A 255 -14.60 15.73 -2.50
N ARG A 256 -13.54 16.54 -2.48
CA ARG A 256 -13.64 17.97 -2.18
C ARG A 256 -14.02 18.73 -3.45
N LYS A 257 -14.95 19.67 -3.36
CA LYS A 257 -15.27 20.59 -4.46
C LYS A 257 -14.11 21.50 -4.81
#